data_AF-A0A534B3B1-F1
#
_entry.id   AF-A0A534B3B1-F1
#
_cell.length_a   1.000
_cell.length_b   1.000
_cell.length_c   1.000
_cell.angle_alpha   90.00
_cell.angle_beta   90.00
_cell.angle_gamma   90.00
#
_symmetry.space_group_name_H-M   'P 1'
#
loop_
_entity.id
_entity.type
_entity.pdbx_description
1 polymer ?
#
loop_
_entity_poly.entity_id
_entity_poly.type
_entity_poly.pdbx_seq_one_letter_code
_entity_poly.pdbx_strand_id
1 'polypeptide(L)'
;TIPVLFIALARLNQKLRASISRQRKQEGRIASRMNEVLGAIAMVQAFGRREFEQDRFELEAARNLAEGITSARTTAAVTRVIEVICALSTAVTLLFGSWQAFKGYMTPGDLLIFVSYLKSIYKPIRDLGKSSVRVSRAYVSAGRIEEVLAIEEEPRDAPNAIAATNLAGDIVFRNVS
;
A
#
# COMPACT_ATOMS: atom_id res chain seq x y z
N THR A 1 21.37 -34.58 -7.17
CA THR A 1 19.94 -34.49 -6.78
C THR A 1 19.64 -33.24 -5.96
N ILE A 2 20.48 -32.89 -4.96
CA ILE A 2 20.42 -31.63 -4.19
C ILE A 2 20.26 -30.38 -5.08
N PRO A 3 20.93 -30.24 -6.24
CA PRO A 3 20.78 -29.05 -7.09
C PRO A 3 19.38 -28.89 -7.68
N VAL A 4 18.72 -29.99 -8.05
CA VAL A 4 17.38 -29.96 -8.66
C VAL A 4 16.32 -29.56 -7.64
N LEU A 5 16.42 -30.11 -6.42
CA LEU A 5 15.55 -29.73 -5.30
C LEU A 5 15.76 -28.26 -4.92
N PHE A 6 17.03 -27.84 -4.81
CA PHE A 6 17.36 -26.46 -4.52
C PHE A 6 16.80 -25.51 -5.57
N ILE A 7 16.91 -25.85 -6.85
CA ILE A 7 16.34 -25.06 -7.95
C ILE A 7 14.81 -25.04 -7.89
N ALA A 8 14.16 -26.18 -7.65
CA ALA A 8 12.70 -26.27 -7.54
C ALA A 8 12.16 -25.41 -6.38
N LEU A 9 12.79 -25.52 -5.20
CA LEU A 9 12.46 -24.72 -4.03
C LEU A 9 12.79 -23.24 -4.24
N ALA A 10 13.92 -22.91 -4.85
CA ALA A 10 14.29 -21.54 -5.17
C ALA A 10 13.26 -20.89 -6.10
N ARG A 11 12.80 -21.61 -7.14
CA ARG A 11 11.75 -21.11 -8.05
C ARG A 11 10.41 -20.92 -7.36
N LEU A 12 10.00 -21.85 -6.50
CA LEU A 12 8.76 -21.69 -5.73
C LEU A 12 8.86 -20.53 -4.73
N ASN A 13 10.01 -20.37 -4.08
CA ASN A 13 10.29 -19.26 -3.16
C ASN A 13 10.28 -17.90 -3.88
N GLN A 14 10.82 -17.83 -5.10
CA GLN A 14 10.78 -16.62 -5.90
C GLN A 14 9.35 -16.26 -6.30
N LYS A 15 8.54 -17.24 -6.71
CA LYS A 15 7.10 -17.04 -6.97
C LYS A 15 6.35 -16.60 -5.72
N LEU A 16 6.63 -17.21 -4.58
CA LEU A 16 6.01 -16.85 -3.30
C LEU A 16 6.34 -15.41 -2.90
N ARG A 17 7.62 -15.00 -3.01
CA ARG A 17 8.07 -13.61 -2.80
C ARG A 17 7.31 -12.64 -3.70
N ALA A 18 7.17 -12.95 -4.98
CA ALA A 18 6.45 -12.11 -5.95
C ALA A 18 4.96 -11.99 -5.60
N SER A 19 4.30 -13.09 -5.23
CA SER A 19 2.89 -13.08 -4.83
C SER A 19 2.66 -12.27 -3.55
N ILE A 20 3.49 -12.47 -2.52
CA ILE A 20 3.43 -11.70 -1.25
C ILE A 20 3.59 -10.19 -1.50
N SER A 21 4.47 -9.80 -2.43
CA SER A 21 4.62 -8.40 -2.83
C SER A 21 3.35 -7.85 -3.49
N ARG A 22 2.73 -8.63 -4.39
CA ARG A 22 1.46 -8.26 -5.05
C ARG A 22 0.32 -8.10 -4.05
N GLN A 23 0.14 -9.02 -3.10
CA GLN A 23 -0.89 -8.92 -2.05
C GLN A 23 -0.81 -7.59 -1.34
N ARG A 24 0.40 -7.19 -0.94
CA ARG A 24 0.58 -5.94 -0.19
C ARG A 24 0.34 -4.69 -0.99
N LYS A 25 0.69 -4.68 -2.28
CA LYS A 25 0.31 -3.59 -3.18
C LYS A 25 -1.22 -3.50 -3.30
N GLN A 26 -1.92 -4.63 -3.25
CA GLN A 26 -3.38 -4.68 -3.25
C GLN A 26 -3.97 -4.15 -1.92
N GLU A 27 -3.46 -4.63 -0.78
CA GLU A 27 -3.87 -4.17 0.56
C GLU A 27 -3.63 -2.67 0.76
N GLY A 28 -2.48 -2.14 0.34
CA GLY A 28 -2.19 -0.71 0.40
C GLY A 28 -3.14 0.13 -0.44
N ARG A 29 -3.57 -0.38 -1.61
CA ARG A 29 -4.59 0.27 -2.44
C ARG A 29 -5.95 0.28 -1.78
N ILE A 30 -6.38 -0.83 -1.15
CA ILE A 30 -7.63 -0.86 -0.37
C ILE A 30 -7.57 0.12 0.79
N ALA A 31 -6.49 0.08 1.59
CA ALA A 31 -6.35 0.96 2.74
C ALA A 31 -6.38 2.44 2.34
N SER A 32 -5.78 2.79 1.20
CA SER A 32 -5.88 4.13 0.64
C SER A 32 -7.31 4.50 0.27
N ARG A 33 -8.03 3.62 -0.43
CA ARG A 33 -9.43 3.86 -0.84
C ARG A 33 -10.39 3.90 0.33
N MET A 34 -10.23 3.05 1.35
CA MET A 34 -11.00 3.16 2.59
C MET A 34 -10.77 4.51 3.27
N ASN A 35 -9.54 4.99 3.29
CA ASN A 35 -9.23 6.29 3.90
C ASN A 35 -9.87 7.45 3.12
N GLU A 36 -9.92 7.35 1.80
CA GLU A 36 -10.61 8.29 0.91
C GLU A 36 -12.13 8.27 1.13
N VAL A 37 -12.74 7.09 1.22
CA VAL A 37 -14.17 6.91 1.53
C VAL A 37 -14.51 7.47 2.91
N LEU A 38 -13.73 7.15 3.94
CA LEU A 38 -13.97 7.66 5.30
C LEU A 38 -13.80 9.17 5.39
N GLY A 39 -12.83 9.75 4.67
CA GLY A 39 -12.66 11.19 4.56
C GLY A 39 -13.81 11.87 3.83
N ALA A 40 -14.32 11.24 2.76
CA ALA A 40 -15.48 11.73 2.02
C ALA A 40 -16.76 11.71 2.87
N ILE A 41 -17.00 10.65 3.67
CA ILE A 41 -18.17 10.55 4.57
C ILE A 41 -18.22 11.70 5.58
N ALA A 42 -17.08 12.09 6.16
CA ALA A 42 -17.01 13.24 7.07
C ALA A 42 -17.37 14.56 6.37
N MET A 43 -16.99 14.71 5.09
CA MET A 43 -17.35 15.86 4.27
C MET A 43 -18.87 15.93 4.00
N VAL A 44 -19.52 14.78 3.72
CA VAL A 44 -20.99 14.70 3.56
C VAL A 44 -21.71 15.18 4.80
N GLN A 45 -21.27 14.69 5.96
CA GLN A 45 -21.88 15.06 7.24
C GLN A 45 -21.71 16.55 7.54
N ALA A 46 -20.63 17.19 7.06
CA ALA A 46 -20.38 18.62 7.24
C ALA A 46 -21.17 19.53 6.27
N PHE A 47 -21.45 19.08 5.04
CA PHE A 47 -22.10 19.88 3.99
C PHE A 47 -23.60 19.57 3.77
N GLY A 48 -24.22 18.76 4.62
CA GLY A 48 -25.56 18.17 4.47
C GLY A 48 -26.77 19.13 4.45
N ARG A 49 -26.81 20.13 3.57
CA ARG A 49 -27.91 21.11 3.49
C ARG A 49 -28.32 21.62 2.10
N ARG A 50 -28.02 20.93 1.01
CA ARG A 50 -28.61 21.23 -0.32
C ARG A 50 -28.93 19.94 -1.07
N GLU A 51 -30.23 19.62 -1.21
CA GLU A 51 -30.77 18.39 -1.81
C GLU A 51 -30.13 18.03 -3.17
N PHE A 52 -29.72 19.02 -3.97
CA PHE A 52 -29.10 18.81 -5.28
C PHE A 52 -27.65 18.27 -5.23
N GLU A 53 -26.89 18.60 -4.18
CA GLU A 53 -25.54 18.03 -3.95
C GLU A 53 -25.64 16.63 -3.32
N GLN A 54 -26.75 16.32 -2.63
CA GLN A 54 -26.96 15.05 -1.96
C GLN A 54 -27.10 13.88 -2.93
N ASP A 55 -27.91 14.02 -3.99
CA ASP A 55 -28.08 12.99 -5.01
C ASP A 55 -26.78 12.70 -5.79
N ARG A 56 -25.99 13.75 -6.10
CA ARG A 56 -24.70 13.59 -6.79
C ARG A 56 -23.70 12.87 -5.88
N PHE A 57 -23.69 13.20 -4.59
CA PHE A 57 -22.80 12.60 -3.61
C PHE A 57 -23.14 11.13 -3.35
N GLU A 58 -24.42 10.78 -3.21
CA GLU A 58 -24.84 9.38 -3.01
C GLU A 58 -24.39 8.48 -4.17
N LEU A 59 -24.47 8.98 -5.40
CA LEU A 59 -23.98 8.26 -6.59
C LEU A 59 -22.46 8.04 -6.56
N GLU A 60 -21.68 9.06 -6.19
CA GLU A 60 -20.22 8.96 -6.05
C GLU A 60 -19.80 8.06 -4.88
N ALA A 61 -20.49 8.16 -3.74
CA ALA A 61 -20.25 7.31 -2.58
C ALA A 61 -20.55 5.82 -2.89
N ALA A 62 -21.65 5.54 -3.59
CA ALA A 62 -22.01 4.18 -4.01
C ALA A 62 -20.96 3.60 -4.99
N ARG A 63 -20.46 4.41 -5.93
CA ARG A 63 -19.35 4.01 -6.83
C ARG A 63 -18.09 3.70 -6.03
N ASN A 64 -17.69 4.56 -5.10
CA ASN A 64 -16.51 4.36 -4.27
C ASN A 64 -16.62 3.11 -3.37
N LEU A 65 -17.81 2.82 -2.85
CA LEU A 65 -18.08 1.60 -2.08
C LEU A 65 -17.97 0.33 -2.95
N ALA A 66 -18.60 0.33 -4.13
CA ALA A 66 -18.52 -0.81 -5.07
C ALA A 66 -17.07 -1.09 -5.51
N GLU A 67 -16.31 -0.04 -5.74
CA GLU A 67 -14.88 -0.11 -6.01
C GLU A 67 -14.08 -0.64 -4.80
N GLY A 68 -14.43 -0.23 -3.58
CA GLY A 68 -13.86 -0.75 -2.34
C GLY A 68 -14.09 -2.25 -2.17
N ILE A 69 -15.31 -2.72 -2.41
CA ILE A 69 -15.69 -4.15 -2.37
C ILE A 69 -14.91 -4.95 -3.43
N THR A 70 -14.80 -4.43 -4.65
CA THR A 70 -14.04 -5.08 -5.73
C THR A 70 -12.56 -5.20 -5.37
N SER A 71 -12.00 -4.16 -4.75
CA SER A 71 -10.63 -4.14 -4.29
C SER A 71 -10.40 -5.17 -3.16
N ALA A 72 -11.31 -5.23 -2.18
CA ALA A 72 -11.31 -6.23 -1.10
C ALA A 72 -11.37 -7.66 -1.62
N ARG A 73 -12.25 -7.93 -2.59
CA ARG A 73 -12.39 -9.25 -3.24
C ARG A 73 -11.11 -9.66 -3.95
N THR A 74 -10.44 -8.72 -4.62
CA THR A 74 -9.18 -9.01 -5.31
C THR A 74 -8.05 -9.34 -4.34
N THR A 75 -7.97 -8.64 -3.21
CA THR A 75 -6.99 -8.95 -2.16
C THR A 75 -7.23 -10.32 -1.55
N ALA A 76 -8.49 -10.65 -1.24
CA ALA A 76 -8.84 -11.98 -0.74
C ALA A 76 -8.37 -13.08 -1.71
N ALA A 77 -8.53 -12.89 -3.03
CA ALA A 77 -8.04 -13.84 -4.02
C ALA A 77 -6.51 -13.98 -4.01
N VAL A 78 -5.76 -12.88 -3.88
CA VAL A 78 -4.28 -12.93 -3.84
C VAL A 78 -3.78 -13.62 -2.56
N THR A 79 -4.42 -13.38 -1.41
CA THR A 79 -4.10 -14.06 -0.15
C THR A 79 -4.27 -15.57 -0.27
N ARG A 80 -5.39 -16.02 -0.86
CA ARG A 80 -5.64 -17.45 -1.13
C ARG A 80 -4.56 -18.07 -2.02
N VAL A 81 -4.14 -17.37 -3.07
CA VAL A 81 -3.05 -17.84 -3.97
C VAL A 81 -1.74 -18.03 -3.20
N ILE A 82 -1.42 -17.14 -2.26
CA ILE A 82 -0.19 -17.23 -1.45
C ILE A 82 -0.24 -18.41 -0.48
N GLU A 83 -1.38 -18.63 0.19
CA GLU A 83 -1.57 -19.79 1.06
C GLU A 83 -1.34 -21.10 0.29
N VAL A 84 -1.92 -21.21 -0.92
CA VAL A 84 -1.73 -22.37 -1.79
C VAL A 84 -0.25 -22.54 -2.17
N ILE A 85 0.45 -21.48 -2.56
CA ILE A 85 1.87 -21.55 -2.92
C ILE A 85 2.73 -21.98 -1.70
N CYS A 86 2.45 -21.45 -0.50
CA CYS A 86 3.12 -21.83 0.74
C CYS A 86 2.90 -23.31 1.08
N ALA A 87 1.65 -23.78 0.97
CA ALA A 87 1.30 -25.17 1.20
C ALA A 87 2.01 -26.09 0.21
N LEU A 88 2.05 -25.72 -1.07
CA LEU A 88 2.72 -26.47 -2.13
C LEU A 88 4.24 -26.52 -1.92
N SER A 89 4.85 -25.40 -1.52
CA SER A 89 6.27 -25.33 -1.16
C SER A 89 6.61 -26.27 -0.02
N THR A 90 5.77 -26.27 1.02
CA THR A 90 5.94 -27.13 2.19
C THR A 90 5.79 -28.60 1.80
N ALA A 91 4.77 -28.94 1.01
CA ALA A 91 4.52 -30.30 0.54
C ALA A 91 5.66 -30.84 -0.32
N VAL A 92 6.17 -30.05 -1.27
CA VAL A 92 7.32 -30.43 -2.10
C VAL A 92 8.58 -30.65 -1.26
N THR A 93 8.83 -29.77 -0.28
CA THR A 93 9.96 -29.88 0.63
C THR A 93 9.89 -31.17 1.45
N LEU A 94 8.72 -31.48 1.99
CA LEU A 94 8.49 -32.70 2.76
C LEU A 94 8.64 -33.95 1.91
N LEU A 95 7.96 -34.04 0.76
CA LEU A 95 8.01 -35.22 -0.09
C LEU A 95 9.43 -35.57 -0.55
N PHE A 96 10.18 -34.58 -1.02
CA PHE A 96 11.56 -34.79 -1.45
C PHE A 96 12.51 -35.01 -0.29
N GLY A 97 12.37 -34.23 0.78
CA GLY A 97 13.21 -34.34 1.97
C GLY A 97 13.05 -35.69 2.66
N SER A 98 11.82 -36.16 2.81
CA SER A 98 11.52 -37.49 3.36
C SER A 98 12.10 -38.60 2.49
N TRP A 99 11.95 -38.53 1.16
CA TRP A 99 12.57 -39.51 0.26
C TRP A 99 14.10 -39.55 0.37
N GLN A 100 14.72 -38.40 0.57
CA GLN A 100 16.17 -38.29 0.72
C GLN A 100 16.66 -38.77 2.09
N ALA A 101 15.84 -38.59 3.14
CA ALA A 101 16.07 -39.17 4.46
C ALA A 101 15.96 -40.70 4.43
N PHE A 102 14.96 -41.26 3.73
CA PHE A 102 14.83 -42.71 3.53
C PHE A 102 16.03 -43.33 2.81
N LYS A 103 16.69 -42.58 1.92
CA LYS A 103 17.90 -43.02 1.22
C LYS A 103 19.19 -42.83 2.02
N GLY A 104 19.12 -42.34 3.25
CA GLY A 104 20.27 -42.14 4.13
C GLY A 104 21.15 -40.94 3.80
N TYR A 105 20.73 -40.05 2.88
CA TYR A 105 21.49 -38.84 2.53
C TYR A 105 21.32 -37.70 3.54
N MET A 106 20.29 -37.76 4.40
CA MET A 106 20.06 -36.80 5.48
C MET A 106 19.35 -37.50 6.65
N THR A 107 19.45 -36.94 7.85
CA THR A 107 18.63 -37.42 8.97
C THR A 107 17.24 -36.76 8.95
N PRO A 108 16.23 -37.37 9.58
CA PRO A 108 14.94 -36.72 9.80
C PRO A 108 15.06 -35.39 10.58
N GLY A 109 16.07 -35.27 11.45
CA GLY A 109 16.38 -34.03 12.17
C GLY A 109 16.83 -32.90 11.25
N ASP A 110 17.68 -33.21 10.27
CA ASP A 110 18.14 -32.23 9.27
C ASP A 110 16.96 -31.69 8.43
N LEU A 111 16.02 -32.57 8.07
CA LEU A 111 14.80 -32.18 7.37
C LEU A 111 13.94 -31.22 8.21
N LEU A 112 13.77 -31.52 9.51
CA LEU A 112 13.00 -30.68 10.42
C LEU A 112 13.63 -29.28 10.58
N ILE A 113 14.96 -29.21 10.69
CA ILE A 113 15.70 -27.94 10.74
C ILE A 113 15.52 -27.16 9.44
N PHE A 114 15.64 -27.83 8.29
CA PHE A 114 15.49 -27.20 6.98
C PHE A 114 14.09 -26.60 6.79
N VAL A 115 13.03 -27.35 7.12
CA VAL A 115 11.64 -26.85 7.08
C VAL A 115 11.43 -25.69 8.06
N SER A 116 12.06 -25.74 9.24
CA SER A 116 11.98 -24.66 10.22
C SER A 116 12.65 -23.38 9.73
N TYR A 117 13.84 -23.48 9.12
CA TYR A 117 14.52 -22.34 8.50
C TYR A 117 13.74 -21.77 7.33
N LEU A 118 13.13 -22.62 6.52
CA LEU A 118 12.26 -22.20 5.43
C LEU A 118 11.08 -21.37 5.95
N LYS A 119 10.40 -21.83 7.01
CA LYS A 119 9.35 -21.07 7.71
C LYS A 119 9.87 -19.76 8.30
N SER A 120 11.04 -19.79 8.94
CA SER A 120 11.66 -18.60 9.54
C SER A 120 12.06 -17.55 8.51
N ILE A 121 12.43 -17.93 7.29
CA ILE A 121 12.71 -17.01 6.17
C ILE A 121 11.42 -16.36 5.62
N TYR A 122 10.29 -17.06 5.66
CA TYR A 122 9.02 -16.52 5.14
C TYR A 122 8.48 -15.35 5.95
N LYS A 123 8.66 -15.36 7.28
CA LYS A 123 8.21 -14.28 8.15
C LYS A 123 8.83 -12.91 7.79
N PRO A 124 10.17 -12.75 7.74
CA PRO A 124 10.80 -11.49 7.34
C PRO A 124 10.56 -11.12 5.87
N ILE A 125 10.43 -12.06 4.94
CA ILE A 125 9.97 -11.74 3.56
C ILE A 125 8.58 -11.10 3.59
N ARG A 126 7.68 -11.67 4.40
CA ARG A 126 6.36 -11.13 4.63
C ARG A 126 6.41 -9.83 5.44
N ASP A 127 7.43 -9.53 6.21
CA ASP A 127 7.51 -8.23 6.89
C ASP A 127 8.16 -7.15 6.00
N LEU A 128 9.14 -7.50 5.17
CA LEU A 128 9.86 -6.57 4.29
C LEU A 128 8.96 -5.82 3.30
N GLY A 129 8.06 -6.52 2.62
CA GLY A 129 7.15 -5.80 1.73
C GLY A 129 6.07 -5.01 2.50
N LYS A 130 5.83 -5.22 3.81
CA LYS A 130 4.96 -4.30 4.58
C LYS A 130 5.64 -2.93 4.64
N SER A 131 6.97 -2.92 4.75
CA SER A 131 7.76 -1.70 4.71
C SER A 131 7.78 -1.05 3.32
N SER A 132 7.73 -1.83 2.22
CA SER A 132 7.68 -1.27 0.85
C SER A 132 6.46 -0.37 0.61
N VAL A 133 5.29 -0.74 1.12
CA VAL A 133 4.07 0.10 1.02
C VAL A 133 4.22 1.39 1.83
N ARG A 134 4.78 1.30 3.05
CA ARG A 134 5.06 2.50 3.87
C ARG A 134 6.04 3.44 3.20
N VAL A 135 7.11 2.92 2.63
CA VAL A 135 8.11 3.71 1.90
C VAL A 135 7.47 4.39 0.69
N SER A 136 6.67 3.66 -0.09
CA SER A 136 5.97 4.25 -1.25
C SER A 136 5.00 5.35 -0.84
N ARG A 137 4.28 5.16 0.27
CA ARG A 137 3.40 6.22 0.83
C ARG A 137 4.22 7.42 1.31
N ALA A 138 5.36 7.18 1.96
CA ALA A 138 6.25 8.25 2.39
C ALA A 138 6.79 9.08 1.21
N TYR A 139 7.16 8.44 0.09
CA TYR A 139 7.55 9.15 -1.13
C TYR A 139 6.44 10.04 -1.70
N VAL A 140 5.20 9.56 -1.76
CA VAL A 140 4.06 10.38 -2.21
C VAL A 140 3.80 11.55 -1.27
N SER A 141 3.87 11.33 0.04
CA SER A 141 3.75 12.40 1.03
C SER A 141 4.88 13.41 0.93
N ALA A 142 6.11 12.97 0.65
CA ALA A 142 7.25 13.86 0.44
C ALA A 142 7.06 14.76 -0.80
N GLY A 143 6.56 14.21 -1.91
CA GLY A 143 6.27 15.00 -3.11
C GLY A 143 5.24 16.12 -2.85
N ARG A 144 4.22 15.87 -2.02
CA ARG A 144 3.26 16.91 -1.62
C ARG A 144 3.87 18.01 -0.76
N ILE A 145 4.86 17.67 0.07
CA ILE A 145 5.59 18.67 0.87
C ILE A 145 6.44 19.53 -0.06
N GLU A 146 7.10 18.92 -1.04
CA GLU A 146 7.87 19.63 -2.06
C GLU A 146 6.98 20.58 -2.88
N GLU A 147 5.79 20.13 -3.30
CA GLU A 147 4.80 21.00 -3.97
C GLU A 147 4.44 22.23 -3.14
N VAL A 148 4.22 22.07 -1.83
CA VAL A 148 3.89 23.19 -0.93
C VAL A 148 5.07 24.13 -0.73
N LEU A 149 6.29 23.59 -0.61
CA LEU A 149 7.51 24.39 -0.50
C LEU A 149 7.89 25.12 -1.79
N ALA A 150 7.44 24.61 -2.94
CA ALA A 150 7.66 25.19 -4.26
C ALA A 150 6.63 26.27 -4.63
N ILE A 151 5.64 26.53 -3.77
CA ILE A 151 4.73 27.67 -3.94
C ILE A 151 5.57 28.94 -3.87
N GLU A 152 5.59 29.71 -4.97
CA GLU A 152 6.22 31.03 -4.99
C GLU A 152 5.55 31.92 -3.94
N GLU A 153 6.36 32.54 -3.08
CA GLU A 153 5.89 33.54 -2.12
C GLU A 153 5.07 34.60 -2.87
N GLU A 154 3.92 35.01 -2.30
CA GLU A 154 3.19 36.19 -2.78
C GLU A 154 4.17 37.32 -3.05
N PRO A 155 3.96 38.14 -4.11
CA PRO A 155 4.92 39.14 -4.54
C PRO A 155 5.39 39.94 -3.34
N ARG A 156 6.67 39.76 -2.99
CA ARG A 156 7.28 40.45 -1.86
C ARG A 156 6.99 41.94 -2.01
N ASP A 157 6.70 42.56 -0.88
CA ASP A 157 6.57 44.01 -0.78
C ASP A 157 7.68 44.68 -1.59
N ALA A 158 7.30 45.64 -2.42
CA ALA A 158 8.24 46.35 -3.27
C ALA A 158 9.44 46.83 -2.43
N PRO A 159 10.66 46.94 -2.98
CA PRO A 159 11.85 47.36 -2.22
C PRO A 159 11.71 48.71 -1.51
N ASN A 160 10.67 49.49 -1.86
CA ASN A 160 10.35 50.79 -1.30
C ASN A 160 9.02 50.77 -0.52
N ALA A 161 8.52 49.61 -0.13
CA ALA A 161 7.28 49.48 0.62
C ALA A 161 7.41 50.22 1.94
N ILE A 162 6.43 51.08 2.20
CA ILE A 162 6.35 51.90 3.40
C ILE A 162 5.31 51.28 4.32
N ALA A 163 5.66 51.13 5.59
CA ALA A 163 4.74 50.66 6.61
C ALA A 163 3.58 51.66 6.76
N ALA A 164 2.37 51.20 6.48
CA ALA A 164 1.18 52.04 6.52
C ALA A 164 0.71 52.25 7.98
N THR A 165 1.29 53.24 8.65
CA THR A 165 0.92 53.62 10.02
C THR A 165 -0.04 54.81 9.98
N ASN A 166 -1.14 54.77 10.76
CA ASN A 166 -2.20 55.80 10.84
C ASN A 166 -2.96 56.07 9.53
N LEU A 167 -3.55 55.03 8.94
CA LEU A 167 -4.47 55.17 7.80
C LEU A 167 -5.82 55.77 8.27
N ALA A 168 -6.29 56.82 7.59
CA ALA A 168 -7.58 57.45 7.86
C ALA A 168 -8.79 56.71 7.24
N GLY A 169 -8.54 55.66 6.44
CA GLY A 169 -9.59 54.83 5.84
C GLY A 169 -10.20 55.34 4.54
N ASP A 170 -9.63 56.38 3.92
CA ASP A 170 -10.08 56.88 2.61
C ASP A 170 -9.66 55.93 1.48
N ILE A 171 -10.56 55.01 1.11
CA ILE A 171 -10.34 54.04 0.04
C ILE A 171 -10.99 54.54 -1.25
N VAL A 172 -10.21 54.65 -2.32
CA VAL A 172 -10.69 55.03 -3.66
C VAL A 172 -10.27 53.99 -4.68
N PHE A 173 -11.23 53.39 -5.35
CA PHE A 173 -11.02 52.49 -6.48
C PHE A 173 -11.02 53.28 -7.78
N ARG A 174 -9.93 53.23 -8.55
CA ARG A 174 -9.84 53.86 -9.89
C ARG A 174 -9.45 52.82 -10.92
N ASN A 175 -10.28 52.64 -11.94
CA ASN A 175 -10.03 51.74 -13.07
C ASN A 175 -9.59 50.33 -12.65
N VAL A 176 -10.22 49.80 -11.62
CA VAL A 176 -10.17 48.38 -11.29
C VAL A 176 -11.32 47.69 -11.99
N SER A 177 -11.07 46.50 -12.52
CA SER A 177 -11.99 45.66 -13.26
C SER A 177 -12.14 44.30 -12.59
#